data_AF-A0A9X2ZZA6-F1
#
_entry.id   AF-A0A9X2ZZA6-F1
#
_cell.length_a   1.000
_cell.length_b   1.000
_cell.length_c   1.000
_cell.angle_alpha   90.00
_cell.angle_beta   90.00
_cell.angle_gamma   90.00
#
_symmetry.space_group_name_H-M   'P 1'
#
loop_
_entity.id
_entity.type
_entity.pdbx_description
1 polymer ?
#
loop_
_entity_poly.entity_id
_entity_poly.type
_entity_poly.pdbx_seq_one_letter_code
_entity_poly.pdbx_strand_id
1 'polypeptide(L)'
;MGGFINATAGTGNDASESEVRCGRALAGLLPPKHTVVLLPPSGHRAAIGGSGSTADFTVYTGGSELSVAKPLLEVQENENYWGTIDAYTPDRYNPAGSVSMVSDKLNTQATAVIVDLVNITNDKQRAEVVTKIIAMVDKSFKGRMVIFHYQGTNRVYNRVGSFEDTRDSFI
;
A
#
# COMPACT_ATOMS: atom_id res chain seq x y z
N MET A 1 -2.97 -12.28 11.68
CA MET A 1 -2.97 -11.67 10.34
C MET A 1 -4.29 -10.95 10.15
N GLY A 2 -4.27 -9.75 9.54
CA GLY A 2 -5.48 -9.01 9.21
C GLY A 2 -6.31 -9.69 8.11
N GLY A 3 -7.54 -9.22 7.93
CA GLY A 3 -8.44 -9.66 6.86
C GLY A 3 -8.09 -9.03 5.51
N PHE A 4 -8.46 -9.70 4.42
CA PHE A 4 -8.43 -9.15 3.07
C PHE A 4 -9.76 -9.40 2.37
N ILE A 5 -10.33 -8.34 1.78
CA ILE A 5 -11.56 -8.39 0.99
C ILE A 5 -11.24 -7.87 -0.41
N ASN A 6 -11.49 -8.70 -1.42
CA ASN A 6 -11.52 -8.26 -2.82
C ASN A 6 -12.93 -7.78 -3.16
N ALA A 7 -13.19 -6.47 -3.03
CA ALA A 7 -14.52 -5.93 -3.36
C ALA A 7 -14.74 -5.76 -4.87
N THR A 8 -13.74 -6.03 -5.70
CA THR A 8 -13.87 -6.01 -7.17
C THR A 8 -14.37 -7.33 -7.73
N ALA A 9 -14.34 -8.42 -6.95
CA ALA A 9 -14.70 -9.75 -7.42
C ALA A 9 -16.16 -9.81 -7.89
N GLY A 10 -16.35 -10.25 -9.13
CA GLY A 10 -17.68 -10.33 -9.75
C GLY A 10 -18.22 -8.98 -10.22
N THR A 11 -17.41 -7.91 -10.13
CA THR A 11 -17.67 -6.69 -10.88
C THR A 11 -17.12 -6.88 -12.30
N GLY A 12 -17.69 -6.22 -13.31
CA GLY A 12 -17.15 -6.30 -14.68
C GLY A 12 -15.70 -5.77 -14.85
N ASN A 13 -15.05 -5.39 -13.75
CA ASN A 13 -13.69 -4.89 -13.66
C ASN A 13 -12.95 -5.60 -12.50
N ASP A 14 -12.86 -6.92 -12.58
CA ASP A 14 -12.12 -7.73 -11.61
C ASP A 14 -10.67 -7.27 -11.47
N ALA A 15 -10.16 -7.34 -10.25
CA ALA A 15 -8.78 -6.99 -9.92
C ALA A 15 -7.79 -7.92 -10.62
N SER A 16 -6.66 -7.36 -11.03
CA SER A 16 -5.51 -8.12 -11.49
C SER A 16 -4.95 -9.01 -10.36
N GLU A 17 -4.27 -10.09 -10.75
CA GLU A 17 -3.57 -10.97 -9.80
C GLU A 17 -2.59 -10.19 -8.93
N SER A 18 -1.98 -9.14 -9.50
CA SER A 18 -1.04 -8.29 -8.79
C SER A 18 -1.69 -7.46 -7.69
N GLU A 19 -2.86 -6.88 -7.93
CA GLU A 19 -3.59 -6.12 -6.91
C GLU A 19 -4.06 -7.04 -5.79
N VAL A 20 -4.54 -8.25 -6.12
CA VAL A 20 -4.92 -9.25 -5.12
C VAL A 20 -3.72 -9.68 -4.28
N ARG A 21 -2.55 -9.92 -4.90
CA ARG A 21 -1.31 -10.27 -4.21
C ARG A 21 -0.85 -9.16 -3.27
N CYS A 22 -0.85 -7.91 -3.74
CA CYS A 22 -0.56 -6.74 -2.90
C CYS A 22 -1.52 -6.63 -1.73
N GLY A 23 -2.83 -6.78 -1.94
CA GLY A 23 -3.83 -6.71 -0.88
C GLY A 23 -3.64 -7.78 0.20
N ARG A 24 -3.32 -9.02 -0.19
CA ARG A 24 -2.99 -10.11 0.74
C ARG A 24 -1.68 -9.86 1.48
N ALA A 25 -0.68 -9.34 0.79
CA ALA A 25 0.60 -8.96 1.38
C ALA A 25 0.43 -7.87 2.46
N LEU A 26 -0.39 -6.85 2.17
CA LEU A 26 -0.78 -5.82 3.13
C LEU A 26 -1.51 -6.41 4.35
N ALA A 27 -2.51 -7.27 4.14
CA ALA A 27 -3.21 -7.94 5.24
C ALA A 27 -2.27 -8.79 6.11
N GLY A 28 -1.20 -9.34 5.51
CA GLY A 28 -0.08 -10.03 6.15
C GLY A 28 0.64 -9.21 7.22
N LEU A 29 0.76 -7.91 6.99
CA LEU A 29 1.46 -6.98 7.87
C LEU A 29 0.59 -6.48 9.02
N LEU A 30 -0.72 -6.65 8.92
CA LEU A 30 -1.67 -6.02 9.84
C LEU A 30 -2.10 -6.95 10.99
N PRO A 31 -2.39 -6.39 12.17
CA PRO A 31 -3.02 -7.12 13.26
C PRO A 31 -4.41 -7.68 12.86
N PRO A 32 -4.89 -8.78 13.48
CA PRO A 32 -6.18 -9.40 13.16
C PRO A 32 -7.40 -8.47 13.20
N LYS A 33 -7.34 -7.38 13.98
CA LYS A 33 -8.40 -6.37 14.08
C LYS A 33 -8.54 -5.47 12.83
N HIS A 34 -7.68 -5.62 11.83
CA HIS A 34 -7.69 -4.81 10.61
C HIS A 34 -8.16 -5.61 9.40
N THR A 35 -8.83 -4.93 8.47
CA THR A 35 -9.20 -5.50 7.17
C THR A 35 -8.73 -4.58 6.05
N VAL A 36 -8.00 -5.15 5.09
CA VAL A 36 -7.65 -4.49 3.82
C VAL A 36 -8.77 -4.75 2.82
N VAL A 37 -9.34 -3.69 2.26
CA VAL A 37 -10.36 -3.79 1.22
C VAL A 37 -9.76 -3.24 -0.07
N LEU A 38 -9.67 -4.09 -1.10
CA LEU A 38 -9.37 -3.68 -2.46
C LEU A 38 -10.64 -3.10 -3.09
N LEU A 39 -10.61 -1.84 -3.48
CA LEU A 39 -11.79 -1.09 -3.89
C LEU A 39 -12.12 -1.32 -5.37
N PRO A 40 -13.42 -1.39 -5.77
CA PRO A 40 -13.80 -1.32 -7.17
C PRO A 40 -13.33 0.02 -7.75
N PRO A 41 -12.84 0.05 -9.00
CA PRO A 41 -12.46 1.30 -9.63
C PRO A 41 -13.69 2.21 -9.74
N SER A 42 -13.75 3.28 -8.95
CA SER A 42 -14.91 4.20 -8.89
C SER A 42 -15.03 5.13 -10.10
N GLY A 43 -14.30 4.84 -11.18
CA GLY A 43 -14.13 5.76 -12.30
C GLY A 43 -13.13 6.87 -11.97
N HIS A 44 -12.27 7.18 -12.95
CA HIS A 44 -11.24 8.21 -12.96
C HIS A 44 -9.96 7.92 -12.15
N ARG A 45 -8.94 7.39 -12.85
CA ARG A 45 -7.50 7.56 -12.53
C ARG A 45 -7.03 9.05 -12.59
N ALA A 46 -7.92 10.05 -12.54
CA ALA A 46 -7.59 11.46 -12.82
C ALA A 46 -8.56 12.53 -12.26
N ALA A 47 -9.38 12.28 -11.23
CA ALA A 47 -10.29 13.31 -10.70
C ALA A 47 -9.70 14.03 -9.47
N ILE A 48 -9.29 15.28 -9.66
CA ILE A 48 -9.09 16.25 -8.59
C ILE A 48 -10.47 16.73 -8.12
N GLY A 49 -10.78 16.58 -6.84
CA GLY A 49 -11.91 17.26 -6.19
C GLY A 49 -13.15 16.37 -5.97
N GLY A 50 -13.27 15.86 -4.74
CA GLY A 50 -14.37 15.05 -4.25
C GLY A 50 -13.82 13.99 -3.31
N SER A 51 -14.43 13.73 -2.16
CA SER A 51 -13.94 12.82 -1.11
C SER A 51 -13.97 11.32 -1.50
N GLY A 52 -13.81 10.98 -2.79
CA GLY A 52 -13.77 9.62 -3.30
C GLY A 52 -12.32 9.14 -3.42
N SER A 53 -11.90 8.29 -2.49
CA SER A 53 -10.57 7.66 -2.50
C SER A 53 -10.29 7.00 -3.86
N THR A 54 -9.31 7.53 -4.57
CA THR A 54 -8.82 7.01 -5.86
C THR A 54 -7.77 5.91 -5.68
N ALA A 55 -7.51 5.52 -4.43
CA ALA A 55 -6.50 4.56 -4.09
C ALA A 55 -6.98 3.11 -4.25
N ASP A 56 -6.04 2.21 -4.53
CA ASP A 56 -6.35 0.80 -4.76
C ASP A 56 -6.94 0.14 -3.49
N PHE A 57 -6.40 0.46 -2.31
CA PHE A 57 -6.84 -0.12 -1.04
C PHE A 57 -7.25 0.92 0.00
N THR A 58 -8.18 0.51 0.85
CA THR A 58 -8.45 1.16 2.15
C THR A 58 -8.28 0.14 3.27
N VAL A 59 -7.65 0.56 4.36
CA VAL A 59 -7.54 -0.26 5.58
C VAL A 59 -8.62 0.17 6.58
N TYR A 60 -9.32 -0.79 7.15
CA TYR A 60 -10.36 -0.61 8.16
C TYR A 60 -9.88 -1.22 9.49
N THR A 61 -10.16 -0.57 10.62
CA THR A 61 -9.99 -1.11 11.98
C THR A 61 -11.34 -1.49 12.57
N GLY A 62 -11.38 -2.58 13.33
CA GLY A 62 -12.60 -3.08 13.97
C GLY A 62 -12.78 -4.56 13.70
N GLY A 63 -12.17 -5.39 14.54
CA GLY A 63 -12.47 -6.82 14.59
C GLY A 63 -13.93 -7.06 14.95
N SER A 64 -14.47 -8.15 14.44
CA SER A 64 -15.87 -8.57 14.53
C SER A 64 -16.36 -8.90 15.95
N GLU A 65 -16.59 -7.90 16.81
CA GLU A 65 -17.32 -8.17 18.06
C GLU A 65 -18.48 -7.24 18.40
N LEU A 66 -18.63 -6.06 17.81
CA LEU A 66 -19.91 -5.29 17.79
C LEU A 66 -19.74 -4.07 16.85
N SER A 67 -20.73 -3.83 15.98
CA SER A 67 -20.99 -2.57 15.22
C SER A 67 -20.04 -2.14 14.07
N VAL A 68 -20.61 -2.17 12.84
CA VAL A 68 -20.34 -1.40 11.59
C VAL A 68 -18.87 -1.03 11.26
N ALA A 69 -18.36 -1.54 10.14
CA ALA A 69 -17.07 -1.13 9.58
C ALA A 69 -17.02 0.39 9.35
N LYS A 70 -16.04 1.08 9.93
CA LYS A 70 -15.77 2.50 9.68
C LYS A 70 -14.43 2.69 8.99
N PRO A 71 -14.34 3.49 7.91
CA PRO A 71 -13.06 3.80 7.29
C PRO A 71 -12.15 4.50 8.31
N LEU A 72 -10.85 4.17 8.30
CA LEU A 72 -9.82 4.81 9.16
C LEU A 72 -9.79 6.35 9.02
N LEU A 73 -10.39 6.90 7.97
CA LEU A 73 -10.58 8.34 7.77
C LEU A 73 -11.41 9.01 8.88
N GLU A 74 -12.29 8.26 9.58
CA GLU A 74 -13.19 8.81 10.60
C GLU A 74 -12.70 8.61 12.04
N VAL A 75 -11.62 7.87 12.28
CA VAL A 75 -11.06 7.67 13.62
C VAL A 75 -9.88 8.63 13.81
N GLN A 76 -10.20 9.88 14.14
CA GLN A 76 -9.22 10.97 14.27
C GLN A 76 -8.37 10.92 15.56
N GLU A 77 -8.46 9.87 16.36
CA GLU A 77 -7.75 9.82 17.64
C GLU A 77 -7.10 8.43 17.85
N ASN A 78 -5.78 8.40 17.67
CA ASN A 78 -4.83 7.53 18.39
C ASN A 78 -4.46 6.10 17.96
N GLU A 79 -4.82 5.54 16.79
CA GLU A 79 -4.17 4.28 16.36
C GLU A 79 -3.88 4.21 14.85
N ASN A 80 -2.59 4.35 14.49
CA ASN A 80 -1.95 3.71 13.33
C ASN A 80 -2.64 3.91 11.96
N TYR A 81 -2.49 5.10 11.39
CA TYR A 81 -3.09 5.50 10.12
C TYR A 81 -2.43 4.83 8.89
N TRP A 82 -2.97 3.69 8.44
CA TRP A 82 -2.62 3.11 7.13
C TRP A 82 -3.33 3.83 5.97
N GLY A 83 -4.46 4.51 6.25
CA GLY A 83 -5.18 5.36 5.30
C GLY A 83 -5.51 4.67 3.99
N THR A 84 -5.24 5.39 2.89
CA THR A 84 -5.32 4.93 1.52
C THR A 84 -3.97 4.39 1.05
N ILE A 85 -3.97 3.23 0.39
CA ILE A 85 -2.76 2.56 -0.08
C ILE A 85 -2.89 2.27 -1.56
N ASP A 86 -1.82 2.53 -2.30
CA ASP A 86 -1.74 2.22 -3.73
C ASP A 86 -0.83 1.02 -3.98
N ALA A 87 -1.18 0.21 -4.98
CA ALA A 87 -0.33 -0.86 -5.51
C ALA A 87 0.49 -0.37 -6.70
N TYR A 88 1.75 -0.81 -6.78
CA TYR A 88 2.59 -0.67 -7.95
C TYR A 88 3.40 -1.94 -8.18
N THR A 89 3.40 -2.41 -9.42
CA THR A 89 4.19 -3.58 -9.84
C THR A 89 4.99 -3.18 -11.06
N PRO A 90 6.34 -3.11 -10.97
CA PRO A 90 7.16 -2.82 -12.13
C PRO A 90 7.03 -3.95 -13.16
N ASP A 91 6.80 -3.63 -14.44
CA ASP A 91 6.76 -4.65 -15.50
C ASP A 91 8.13 -5.28 -15.78
N ARG A 92 9.21 -4.52 -15.52
CA ARG A 92 10.60 -4.92 -15.73
C ARG A 92 11.55 -4.07 -14.89
N TYR A 93 12.83 -4.41 -14.93
CA TYR A 93 13.89 -3.58 -14.35
C TYR A 93 13.95 -2.19 -15.02
N ASN A 94 13.41 -1.19 -14.32
CA ASN A 94 13.49 0.23 -14.68
C ASN A 94 13.47 1.07 -13.39
N PRO A 95 14.64 1.33 -12.76
CA PRO A 95 14.68 2.06 -11.49
C PRO A 95 14.15 3.48 -11.57
N ALA A 96 14.45 4.21 -12.66
CA ALA A 96 13.96 5.58 -12.83
C ALA A 96 12.43 5.62 -12.99
N GLY A 97 11.88 4.72 -13.81
CA GLY A 97 10.43 4.58 -13.96
C GLY A 97 9.75 4.16 -12.65
N SER A 98 10.35 3.24 -11.89
CA SER A 98 9.83 2.81 -10.59
C SER A 98 9.76 3.96 -9.60
N VAL A 99 10.81 4.79 -9.54
CA VAL A 99 10.83 5.99 -8.69
C VAL A 99 9.74 6.98 -9.12
N SER A 100 9.59 7.24 -10.43
CA SER A 100 8.54 8.15 -10.94
C SER A 100 7.16 7.66 -10.54
N MET A 101 6.86 6.37 -10.75
CA MET A 101 5.54 5.81 -10.46
C MET A 101 5.20 5.87 -8.96
N VAL A 102 6.15 5.53 -8.08
CA VAL A 102 5.92 5.62 -6.63
C VAL A 102 5.76 7.07 -6.20
N SER A 103 6.55 8.00 -6.75
CA SER A 103 6.41 9.44 -6.49
C SER A 103 5.04 9.95 -6.89
N ASP A 104 4.54 9.57 -8.07
CA ASP A 104 3.23 9.99 -8.57
C ASP A 104 2.10 9.50 -7.66
N LYS A 105 2.15 8.23 -7.24
CA LYS A 105 1.16 7.64 -6.31
C LYS A 105 1.16 8.32 -4.92
N LEU A 106 2.33 8.67 -4.41
CA LEU A 106 2.45 9.40 -3.14
C LEU A 106 2.02 10.87 -3.23
N ASN A 107 2.08 11.48 -4.42
CA ASN A 107 1.65 12.86 -4.66
C ASN A 107 0.12 13.00 -4.81
N THR A 108 -0.57 11.99 -5.32
CA THR A 108 -2.01 12.09 -5.60
C THR A 108 -2.85 12.08 -4.32
N GLN A 109 -2.68 11.05 -3.48
CA GLN A 109 -3.44 10.89 -2.23
C GLN A 109 -2.98 9.74 -1.34
N ALA A 110 -2.25 8.75 -1.89
CA ALA A 110 -1.91 7.56 -1.13
C ALA A 110 -1.00 7.89 0.07
N THR A 111 -1.39 7.42 1.25
CA THR A 111 -0.56 7.53 2.47
C THR A 111 0.62 6.55 2.40
N ALA A 112 0.40 5.41 1.74
CA ALA A 112 1.42 4.41 1.48
C ALA A 112 1.35 3.86 0.06
N VAL A 113 2.46 3.32 -0.42
CA VAL A 113 2.52 2.55 -1.67
C VAL A 113 3.11 1.17 -1.39
N ILE A 114 2.41 0.11 -1.79
CA ILE A 114 2.99 -1.24 -1.86
C ILE A 114 3.58 -1.47 -3.25
N VAL A 115 4.86 -1.80 -3.28
CA VAL A 115 5.64 -2.10 -4.47
C VAL A 115 5.89 -3.60 -4.53
N ASP A 116 5.24 -4.28 -5.47
CA ASP A 116 5.43 -5.70 -5.73
C ASP A 116 6.57 -5.90 -6.73
N LEU A 117 7.69 -6.43 -6.24
CA LEU A 117 8.92 -6.60 -7.00
C LEU A 117 9.01 -7.95 -7.72
N VAL A 118 7.90 -8.71 -7.83
CA VAL A 118 7.89 -10.08 -8.38
C VAL A 118 8.55 -10.18 -9.76
N ASN A 119 8.40 -9.17 -10.62
CA ASN A 119 8.93 -9.16 -11.98
C ASN A 119 10.44 -8.84 -12.05
N ILE A 120 11.06 -8.45 -10.94
CA ILE A 120 12.50 -8.17 -10.86
C ILE A 120 13.18 -9.34 -10.14
N THR A 121 13.58 -10.35 -10.90
CA THR A 121 14.11 -11.61 -10.33
C THR A 121 15.55 -11.51 -9.87
N ASN A 122 16.33 -10.53 -10.36
CA ASN A 122 17.72 -10.33 -9.96
C ASN A 122 17.82 -9.51 -8.66
N ASP A 123 18.53 -10.05 -7.66
CA ASP A 123 18.67 -9.46 -6.32
C ASP A 123 19.32 -8.08 -6.34
N LYS A 124 20.37 -7.89 -7.16
CA LYS A 124 21.07 -6.60 -7.26
C LYS A 124 20.16 -5.54 -7.88
N GLN A 125 19.40 -5.93 -8.90
CA GLN A 125 18.42 -5.04 -9.54
C GLN A 125 17.28 -4.65 -8.58
N ARG A 126 16.76 -5.60 -7.78
CA ARG A 126 15.77 -5.29 -6.73
C ARG A 126 16.35 -4.32 -5.71
N ALA A 127 17.55 -4.60 -5.22
CA ALA A 127 18.22 -3.75 -4.23
C ALA A 127 18.42 -2.31 -4.76
N GLU A 128 18.79 -2.15 -6.02
CA GLU A 128 18.92 -0.82 -6.65
C GLU A 128 17.56 -0.09 -6.70
N VAL A 129 16.50 -0.76 -7.13
CA VAL A 129 15.15 -0.18 -7.20
C VAL A 129 14.67 0.27 -5.81
N VAL A 130 14.81 -0.59 -4.81
CA VAL A 130 14.47 -0.29 -3.41
C VAL A 130 15.26 0.92 -2.92
N THR A 131 16.58 0.93 -3.13
CA THR A 131 17.46 2.02 -2.68
C THR A 131 17.07 3.36 -3.28
N LYS A 132 16.78 3.40 -4.59
CA LYS A 132 16.39 4.65 -5.26
C LYS A 132 15.01 5.15 -4.82
N ILE A 133 14.06 4.25 -4.59
CA ILE A 133 12.74 4.62 -4.05
C ILE A 133 12.90 5.21 -2.64
N ILE A 134 13.67 4.55 -1.77
CA ILE A 134 13.96 5.05 -0.41
C ILE A 134 14.58 6.45 -0.48
N ALA A 135 15.62 6.64 -1.29
CA ALA A 135 16.28 7.93 -1.43
C ALA A 135 15.33 9.05 -1.92
N MET A 136 14.37 8.70 -2.78
CA MET A 136 13.34 9.64 -3.23
C MET A 136 12.34 9.98 -2.11
N VAL A 137 11.85 8.98 -1.38
CA VAL A 137 10.91 9.17 -0.26
C VAL A 137 11.56 10.02 0.83
N ASP A 138 12.83 9.75 1.12
CA ASP A 138 13.66 10.50 2.07
C ASP A 138 13.73 11.99 1.75
N LYS A 139 13.81 12.31 0.46
CA LYS A 139 13.99 13.68 -0.02
C LYS A 139 12.66 14.45 -0.07
N SER A 140 11.59 13.79 -0.50
CA SER A 140 10.37 14.48 -0.96
C SER A 140 9.10 14.10 -0.21
N PHE A 141 9.09 13.00 0.55
CA PHE A 141 7.86 12.41 1.10
C PHE A 141 8.02 11.99 2.57
N LYS A 142 8.53 12.89 3.41
CA LYS A 142 8.65 12.64 4.85
C LYS A 142 7.28 12.31 5.45
N GLY A 143 7.20 11.17 6.14
CA GLY A 143 5.98 10.69 6.80
C GLY A 143 5.09 9.81 5.92
N ARG A 144 5.45 9.62 4.64
CA ARG A 144 4.82 8.60 3.79
C ARG A 144 5.51 7.26 3.95
N MET A 145 4.80 6.19 3.61
CA MET A 145 5.27 4.82 3.75
C MET A 145 5.41 4.13 2.39
N VAL A 146 6.43 3.27 2.26
CA VAL A 146 6.57 2.35 1.13
C VAL A 146 6.71 0.93 1.66
N ILE A 147 6.02 0.00 1.05
CA ILE A 147 6.03 -1.42 1.43
C ILE A 147 6.59 -2.19 0.24
N PHE A 148 7.70 -2.89 0.42
CA PHE A 148 8.30 -3.71 -0.63
C PHE A 148 7.86 -5.16 -0.43
N HIS A 149 7.19 -5.72 -1.43
CA HIS A 149 6.76 -7.11 -1.45
C HIS A 149 7.59 -7.92 -2.45
N TYR A 150 8.06 -9.10 -2.05
CA TYR A 150 8.69 -10.07 -2.94
C TYR A 150 8.56 -11.49 -2.39
N GLN A 151 7.98 -12.41 -3.18
CA GLN A 151 7.89 -13.85 -2.86
C GLN A 151 7.40 -14.14 -1.44
N GLY A 152 6.32 -13.48 -1.00
CA GLY A 152 5.75 -13.68 0.33
C GLY A 152 6.48 -12.97 1.47
N THR A 153 7.61 -12.31 1.20
CA THR A 153 8.30 -11.43 2.14
C THR A 153 7.85 -9.99 1.93
N ASN A 154 7.59 -9.30 3.03
CA ASN A 154 7.27 -7.88 3.04
C ASN A 154 8.36 -7.12 3.80
N ARG A 155 8.65 -5.90 3.38
CA ARG A 155 9.50 -4.95 4.10
C ARG A 155 8.89 -3.57 4.09
N VAL A 156 8.60 -3.02 5.26
CA VAL A 156 8.03 -1.68 5.43
C VAL A 156 9.15 -0.65 5.59
N TYR A 157 9.02 0.47 4.89
CA TYR A 157 9.90 1.64 5.03
C TYR A 157 9.07 2.88 5.40
N ASN A 158 9.38 3.48 6.55
CA ASN A 158 8.79 4.72 7.04
C ASN A 158 9.83 5.50 7.86
N ARG A 159 10.19 6.71 7.45
CA ARG A 159 11.22 7.52 8.12
C ARG A 159 10.74 8.25 9.39
N VAL A 160 9.43 8.45 9.59
CA VAL A 160 8.91 9.33 10.67
C VAL A 160 8.50 8.55 11.92
N GLY A 161 8.67 7.22 11.96
CA GLY A 161 8.62 6.47 13.22
C GLY A 161 7.28 6.51 13.95
N SER A 162 6.16 6.64 13.25
CA SER A 162 4.82 6.51 13.86
C SER A 162 4.38 5.06 14.13
N PHE A 163 5.29 4.10 13.99
CA PHE A 163 5.05 2.67 14.18
C PHE A 163 6.23 2.09 14.97
N GLU A 164 6.24 2.30 16.28
CA GLU A 164 7.25 1.67 17.16
C GLU A 164 7.10 0.13 17.22
N ASP A 165 6.09 -0.48 16.57
CA ASP A 165 5.86 -1.93 16.64
C ASP A 165 5.42 -2.59 15.32
N THR A 166 5.86 -2.07 14.16
CA THR A 166 6.00 -2.95 12.99
C THR A 166 7.33 -3.63 13.17
N ARG A 167 7.31 -4.91 13.53
CA ARG A 167 8.48 -5.80 13.64
C ARG A 167 9.16 -6.01 12.27
N ASP A 168 9.55 -4.93 11.61
CA ASP A 168 10.19 -4.91 10.31
C ASP A 168 11.50 -4.12 10.44
N SER A 169 12.52 -4.89 10.80
CA SER A 169 13.92 -4.54 10.86
C SER A 169 14.43 -4.11 9.48
N PHE A 170 14.74 -2.82 9.34
CA PHE A 170 15.66 -2.32 8.34
C PHE A 170 17.02 -2.03 9.00
N ILE A 171 17.59 -3.07 9.61
CA ILE A 171 19.01 -3.41 9.91
C ILE A 171 18.98 -4.86 10.42
#